data_AF-A0A525I8H4-F1
#
_entry.id   AF-A0A525I8H4-F1
#
_cell.length_a   1.000
_cell.length_b   1.000
_cell.length_c   1.000
_cell.angle_alpha   90.00
_cell.angle_beta   90.00
_cell.angle_gamma   90.00
#
_symmetry.space_group_name_H-M   'P 1'
#
loop_
_entity.id
_entity.type
_entity.pdbx_description
1 polymer ?
#
loop_
_entity_poly.entity_id
_entity_poly.type
_entity_poly.pdbx_seq_one_letter_code
_entity_poly.pdbx_strand_id
1 'polypeptide(L)' 'MPFATTEREWAERAARHLKAELKRASVTYKDLAGRLEAHGFAETEASVTNKLARATMTAHFYLASLAAVGKDGLRLEEI' A
#
# COMPACT_ATOMS: atom_id res chain seq x y z
N MET A 1 -1.97 1.09 20.61
CA MET A 1 -1.76 2.47 20.12
C MET A 1 -3.12 3.13 19.93
N PRO A 2 -3.27 4.45 20.13
CA PRO A 2 -4.51 5.12 19.76
C PRO A 2 -4.67 5.09 18.23
N PHE A 3 -5.88 4.76 17.79
CA PHE A 3 -6.25 4.84 16.38
C PHE A 3 -6.14 6.28 15.86
N ALA A 4 -5.97 6.42 14.54
CA ALA A 4 -5.98 7.74 13.93
C ALA A 4 -7.31 8.47 14.15
N THR A 5 -7.22 9.78 14.33
CA THR A 5 -8.36 10.64 14.68
C THR A 5 -8.83 11.53 13.53
N THR A 6 -8.07 11.56 12.42
CA THR A 6 -8.41 12.31 11.21
C THR A 6 -8.21 11.46 9.97
N GLU A 7 -8.96 11.73 8.91
CA GLU A 7 -8.84 11.04 7.61
C GLU A 7 -7.41 11.13 7.05
N ARG A 8 -6.79 12.30 7.14
CA ARG A 8 -5.40 12.50 6.70
C ARG A 8 -4.43 11.60 7.46
N GLU A 9 -4.61 11.47 8.77
CA GLU A 9 -3.74 10.61 9.58
C GLU A 9 -3.89 9.13 9.18
N TRP A 10 -5.12 8.68 8.93
CA TRP A 10 -5.38 7.33 8.39
C TRP A 10 -4.69 7.10 7.05
N ALA A 11 -4.81 8.05 6.12
CA ALA A 11 -4.18 7.98 4.81
C ALA A 11 -2.65 7.87 4.91
N GLU A 12 -2.01 8.73 5.71
CA GLU A 12 -0.57 8.73 5.90
C GLU A 12 -0.08 7.43 6.58
N ARG A 13 -0.82 6.94 7.57
CA ARG A 13 -0.55 5.67 8.27
C ARG A 13 -0.60 4.49 7.30
N ALA A 14 -1.67 4.37 6.51
CA ALA A 14 -1.79 3.31 5.50
C ALA A 14 -0.65 3.37 4.46
N ALA A 15 -0.26 4.57 4.03
CA ALA A 15 0.86 4.74 3.10
C ALA A 15 2.21 4.35 3.72
N ARG A 16 2.47 4.71 4.98
CA ARG A 16 3.68 4.29 5.70
C ARG A 16 3.70 2.78 5.90
N HIS A 17 2.57 2.18 6.26
CA HIS A 17 2.44 0.74 6.42
C HIS A 17 2.75 0.01 5.11
N LEU A 18 2.12 0.40 3.99
CA LEU A 18 2.39 -0.24 2.71
C LEU A 18 3.87 -0.12 2.29
N LYS A 19 4.49 1.06 2.49
CA LYS A 19 5.94 1.23 2.24
C LYS A 19 6.79 0.28 3.09
N ALA A 20 6.44 0.09 4.37
CA ALA A 20 7.13 -0.84 5.24
C ALA A 20 6.99 -2.29 4.77
N GLU A 21 5.79 -2.68 4.31
CA GLU A 21 5.56 -4.02 3.80
C GLU A 21 6.31 -4.32 2.51
N LEU A 22 6.34 -3.37 1.57
CA LEU A 22 7.15 -3.49 0.36
C LEU A 22 8.64 -3.67 0.70
N LYS A 23 9.14 -2.91 1.68
CA LYS A 23 10.52 -3.04 2.15
C LYS A 23 10.78 -4.41 2.81
N ARG A 24 9.87 -4.91 3.65
CA ARG A 24 9.98 -6.24 4.29
C ARG A 24 9.98 -7.37 3.26
N ALA A 25 9.20 -7.22 2.20
CA ALA A 25 9.11 -8.20 1.11
C ALA A 25 10.21 -8.05 0.04
N SER A 26 11.13 -7.08 0.17
CA SER A 26 12.12 -6.74 -0.86
C SER A 26 11.50 -6.45 -2.24
N VAL A 27 10.32 -5.81 -2.26
CA VAL A 27 9.56 -5.48 -3.47
C VAL A 27 9.73 -3.99 -3.79
N THR A 28 10.20 -3.69 -5.00
CA THR A 28 10.28 -2.29 -5.47
C THR A 28 8.91 -1.79 -5.95
N TYR A 29 8.75 -0.48 -6.17
CA TYR A 29 7.51 0.07 -6.73
C TYR A 29 7.25 -0.44 -8.16
N LYS A 30 8.31 -0.68 -8.93
CA LYS A 30 8.23 -1.30 -10.25
C LYS A 30 7.74 -2.75 -10.16
N ASP A 31 8.27 -3.52 -9.22
CA ASP A 31 7.83 -4.90 -8.99
C ASP A 31 6.38 -4.94 -8.54
N LEU A 32 5.97 -4.05 -7.64
CA LEU A 32 4.58 -3.94 -7.19
C LEU A 32 3.65 -3.65 -8.37
N ALA A 33 3.99 -2.68 -9.22
CA ALA A 33 3.20 -2.35 -10.40
C ALA A 33 3.00 -3.57 -11.30
N GLY A 34 4.05 -4.35 -11.57
CA GLY A 34 3.94 -5.58 -12.35
C GLY A 34 3.12 -6.67 -11.66
N ARG A 35 3.26 -6.85 -10.34
CA ARG A 35 2.45 -7.84 -9.59
C ARG A 35 0.97 -7.46 -9.55
N LEU A 36 0.66 -6.17 -9.49
CA LEU A 36 -0.70 -5.64 -9.47
C LEU A 36 -1.48 -5.95 -10.77
N GLU A 37 -0.80 -6.20 -11.89
CA GLU A 37 -1.45 -6.64 -13.14
C GLU A 37 -2.21 -7.96 -12.96
N ALA A 38 -1.65 -8.91 -12.18
CA ALA A 38 -2.32 -10.17 -11.86
C ALA A 38 -3.59 -9.98 -11.00
N HIS A 39 -3.75 -8.81 -10.39
CA HIS A 39 -4.92 -8.41 -9.63
C HIS A 39 -5.85 -7.47 -10.41
N GLY A 40 -5.62 -7.26 -11.71
CA GLY A 40 -6.45 -6.43 -12.59
C GLY A 40 -6.18 -4.93 -12.50
N PHE A 41 -5.04 -4.52 -11.92
CA PHE A 41 -4.65 -3.11 -11.82
C PHE A 41 -3.63 -2.75 -12.90
N ALA A 42 -3.90 -1.68 -13.64
CA ALA A 42 -2.96 -1.09 -14.59
C ALA A 42 -2.19 0.06 -13.92
N GLU A 43 -1.17 -0.28 -13.14
CA GLU A 43 -0.33 0.69 -12.44
C GLU A 43 1.06 0.79 -13.07
N THR A 44 1.70 1.94 -12.90
CA THR A 44 3.09 2.20 -13.29
C THR A 44 3.91 2.50 -12.04
N GLU A 45 5.24 2.40 -12.13
CA GLU A 45 6.11 2.79 -11.02
C GLU A 45 5.84 4.25 -10.57
N ALA A 46 5.61 5.16 -11.51
CA ALA A 46 5.28 6.54 -11.24
C ALA A 46 3.92 6.71 -10.54
N SER A 47 2.88 5.97 -10.96
CA SER A 47 1.56 6.07 -10.33
C SER A 47 1.57 5.49 -8.91
N VAL A 48 2.28 4.39 -8.66
CA VAL A 48 2.52 3.83 -7.31
C VAL A 48 3.26 4.86 -6.45
N THR A 49 4.34 5.43 -6.97
CA THR A 49 5.13 6.46 -6.27
C THR A 49 4.26 7.65 -5.87
N ASN A 50 3.44 8.17 -6.79
CA ASN A 50 2.57 9.31 -6.54
C ASN A 50 1.48 9.01 -5.51
N LYS A 51 0.83 7.84 -5.57
CA LYS A 51 -0.16 7.40 -4.58
C LYS A 51 0.44 7.33 -3.19
N LEU A 52 1.61 6.71 -3.07
CA LEU A 52 2.33 6.55 -1.80
C LEU A 52 2.95 7.85 -1.26
N ALA A 53 3.34 8.77 -2.13
CA ALA A 53 3.87 10.08 -1.76
C ALA A 53 2.77 11.01 -1.22
N ARG A 54 1.61 11.02 -1.89
CA ARG A 54 0.47 11.87 -1.53
C ARG A 54 -0.45 11.24 -0.48
N ALA A 55 -0.22 9.98 -0.13
CA ALA A 55 -1.12 9.17 0.69
C ALA A 55 -2.54 9.06 0.12
N THR A 56 -2.70 9.26 -1.20
CA THR A 56 -4.00 9.18 -1.87
C THR A 56 -4.07 7.86 -2.62
N MET A 57 -4.63 6.84 -1.96
CA MET A 57 -4.90 5.54 -2.58
C MET A 57 -6.27 5.04 -2.15
N THR A 58 -6.92 4.26 -3.01
CA THR A 58 -8.18 3.62 -2.66
C THR A 58 -7.94 2.39 -1.79
N ALA A 59 -8.95 1.99 -1.03
CA ALA A 59 -8.88 0.78 -0.21
C ALA A 59 -8.56 -0.47 -1.05
N HIS A 60 -9.16 -0.60 -2.23
CA HIS A 60 -8.93 -1.75 -3.12
C HIS A 60 -7.49 -1.80 -3.66
N PHE A 61 -6.86 -0.67 -3.99
CA PHE A 61 -5.44 -0.64 -4.36
C PHE A 61 -4.54 -1.11 -3.20
N TYR A 62 -4.84 -0.63 -1.99
CA TYR A 62 -4.08 -0.99 -0.80
C TYR A 62 -4.17 -2.49 -0.49
N LEU A 63 -5.39 -3.05 -0.50
CA LEU A 63 -5.62 -4.48 -0.27
C LEU A 63 -4.96 -5.35 -1.35
N ALA A 64 -5.10 -4.96 -2.63
CA ALA A 64 -4.43 -5.67 -3.73
C ALA A 64 -2.90 -5.62 -3.59
N SER A 65 -2.34 -4.50 -3.12
CA SER A 65 -0.91 -4.37 -2.88
C SER A 65 -0.42 -5.30 -1.77
N LEU A 66 -1.20 -5.45 -0.69
CA LEU A 66 -0.90 -6.42 0.38
C LEU A 66 -0.96 -7.87 -0.13
N ALA A 67 -1.98 -8.20 -0.93
CA ALA A 67 -2.07 -9.52 -1.56
C ALA A 67 -0.88 -9.79 -2.50
N ALA A 68 -0.48 -8.81 -3.31
CA ALA A 68 0.65 -8.90 -4.24
C ALA A 68 2.02 -9.11 -3.56
N VAL A 69 2.16 -8.70 -2.29
CA VAL A 69 3.37 -8.99 -1.49
C VAL A 69 3.27 -10.28 -0.67
N GLY A 70 2.15 -11.02 -0.78
CA GLY A 70 1.94 -12.29 -0.09
C GLY A 70 1.50 -12.16 1.37
N LYS A 71 0.77 -11.10 1.73
CA LYS A 71 0.22 -10.94 3.07
C LYS A 71 -1.12 -11.64 3.21
N ASP A 72 -1.25 -12.47 4.25
CA ASP A 72 -2.49 -13.17 4.59
C ASP A 72 -3.49 -12.28 5.35
N GLY A 73 -3.02 -11.14 5.87
CA GLY A 73 -3.85 -10.25 6.65
C GLY A 73 -3.15 -8.96 7.07
N LEU A 74 -3.94 -8.14 7.76
CA LEU A 74 -3.60 -6.81 8.27
C LEU A 74 -4.18 -6.71 9.68
N ARG A 75 -3.41 -6.20 10.62
CA ARG A 75 -3.94 -5.81 11.93
C ARG A 75 -4.09 -4.29 12.00
N LEU A 76 -5.21 -3.81 12.55
CA LEU A 76 -5.50 -2.36 12.57
C LEU A 76 -4.50 -1.58 13.41
N GLU A 77 -3.88 -2.21 14.42
CA GLU A 77 -2.80 -1.62 15.20
C GLU A 77 -1.50 -1.41 14.41
N GLU A 78 -1.37 -1.99 13.22
CA GLU A 78 -0.24 -1.78 12.31
C GLU A 78 -0.44 -0.55 11.40
N ILE A 79 -1.62 0.08 11.47
CA ILE A 79 -2.00 1.31 10.75
C ILE A 79 -1.94 2.51 11.69
#